data_AF-A0A522W485-F1
#
_entry.id   AF-A0A522W485-F1
#
_cell.length_a   1.000
_cell.length_b   1.000
_cell.length_c   1.000
_cell.angle_alpha   90.00
_cell.angle_beta   90.00
_cell.angle_gamma   90.00
#
_symmetry.space_group_name_H-M   'P 1'
#
loop_
_entity.id
_entity.type
_entity.pdbx_description
1 polymer ?
#
loop_
_entity_poly.entity_id
_entity_poly.type
_entity_poly.pdbx_seq_one_letter_code
_entity_poly.pdbx_strand_id
1 'polypeptide(L)' 'SENRNLMAPYAMHWEVMKRAKEKGCKWYSFGAINDSDLATVTRFKQGFGGEAIDFGGSYDMILNPIWYWLYNAARKWKK' A
#
# COMPACT_ATOMS: atom_id res chain seq x y z
N SER A 1 8.64 -15.93 -16.22
CA SER A 1 7.40 -15.27 -16.65
C SER A 1 7.41 -15.20 -18.17
N GLU A 2 6.75 -16.15 -18.82
CA GLU A 2 6.91 -16.42 -20.25
C GLU A 2 6.37 -15.34 -21.20
N ASN A 3 5.68 -14.30 -20.71
CA ASN A 3 5.07 -13.28 -21.58
C ASN A 3 5.14 -11.85 -21.01
N ARG A 4 6.27 -11.46 -20.39
CA ARG A 4 6.40 -10.10 -19.80
C ARG A 4 6.28 -8.98 -20.84
N ASN A 5 6.65 -9.25 -22.09
CA ASN A 5 6.55 -8.35 -23.23
C ASN A 5 5.10 -7.90 -23.51
N LEU A 6 4.11 -8.71 -23.13
CA LEU A 6 2.69 -8.36 -23.30
C LEU A 6 2.21 -7.30 -22.30
N MET A 7 3.00 -7.00 -21.26
CA MET A 7 2.66 -6.00 -20.25
C MET A 7 1.26 -6.22 -19.63
N ALA A 8 0.84 -7.47 -19.48
CA ALA A 8 -0.51 -7.82 -19.01
C ALA A 8 -0.96 -7.09 -17.72
N PRO A 9 -0.10 -6.86 -16.70
CA PRO A 9 -0.47 -6.07 -15.54
C PRO A 9 -0.86 -4.62 -15.89
N TYR A 10 -0.17 -3.98 -16.84
CA TYR A 10 -0.52 -2.63 -17.28
C TYR A 10 -1.89 -2.58 -17.94
N ALA A 11 -2.17 -3.53 -18.85
CA ALA A 11 -3.46 -3.63 -19.51
C ALA A 11 -4.59 -3.87 -18.50
N MET A 12 -4.38 -4.76 -17.53
CA MET A 12 -5.36 -5.04 -16.47
C MET A 12 -5.67 -3.78 -15.65
N HIS A 13 -4.66 -3.07 -15.16
CA HIS A 13 -4.86 -1.87 -14.36
C HIS A 13 -5.57 -0.76 -15.16
N TRP A 14 -5.25 -0.61 -16.45
CA TRP A 14 -5.93 0.33 -17.34
C TRP A 14 -7.44 0.03 -17.48
N GLU A 15 -7.80 -1.24 -17.71
CA GLU A 15 -9.20 -1.65 -17.80
C GLU A 15 -9.95 -1.42 -16.47
N VAL A 16 -9.29 -1.69 -15.33
CA VAL A 16 -9.88 -1.43 -14.01
C VAL A 16 -10.13 0.06 -13.81
N MET A 17 -9.20 0.94 -14.19
CA MET A 17 -9.38 2.40 -14.09
C MET A 17 -10.54 2.90 -14.95
N LYS A 18 -10.68 2.41 -16.18
CA LYS A 18 -11.82 2.74 -17.05
C LYS A 18 -13.15 2.34 -16.41
N ARG A 19 -13.25 1.10 -15.89
CA ARG A 19 -14.45 0.61 -15.20
C ARG A 19 -14.75 1.37 -13.91
N ALA A 20 -13.72 1.74 -13.14
CA ALA A 20 -13.90 2.56 -11.95
C ALA A 20 -14.46 3.94 -12.30
N LYS A 21 -13.96 4.55 -13.39
CA LYS A 21 -14.47 5.82 -13.91
C LYS A 21 -15.92 5.72 -14.37
N GLU A 22 -16.29 4.65 -15.08
CA GLU A 22 -17.69 4.38 -15.50
C GLU A 22 -18.64 4.28 -14.29
N LYS A 23 -18.15 3.77 -13.15
CA LYS A 23 -18.91 3.70 -11.89
C LYS A 23 -18.91 5.00 -11.09
N GLY A 24 -18.34 6.09 -11.61
CA GLY A 24 -18.27 7.38 -10.94
C GLY A 24 -17.21 7.45 -9.83
N CYS A 25 -16.27 6.50 -9.75
CA CYS A 25 -15.16 6.58 -8.79
C CYS A 25 -14.23 7.74 -9.18
N LYS A 26 -13.90 8.58 -8.19
CA LYS A 26 -12.98 9.72 -8.37
C LYS A 26 -11.50 9.33 -8.22
N TRP A 27 -11.23 8.26 -7.47
CA TRP A 27 -9.88 7.86 -7.08
C TRP A 27 -9.65 6.39 -7.39
N TYR A 28 -8.43 6.08 -7.83
CA TYR A 28 -7.94 4.72 -8.01
C TYR A 28 -6.70 4.52 -7.14
N SER A 29 -6.77 3.59 -6.18
CA SER A 29 -5.65 3.33 -5.27
C SER A 29 -4.89 2.08 -5.71
N PHE A 30 -3.57 2.23 -5.82
CA PHE A 30 -2.64 1.11 -6.00
C PHE A 30 -2.21 0.48 -4.66
N GLY A 31 -2.68 1.00 -3.52
CA GLY A 31 -2.26 0.56 -2.19
C GLY A 31 -0.83 0.97 -1.83
N ALA A 32 -0.26 0.30 -0.82
CA ALA A 32 1.02 0.67 -0.22
C ALA A 32 2.20 0.60 -1.21
N ILE A 33 3.15 1.52 -1.03
CA ILE A 33 4.45 1.53 -1.69
C ILE A 33 5.53 1.29 -0.62
N ASN A 34 6.63 0.65 -1.00
CA ASN A 34 7.81 0.48 -0.16
C ASN A 34 9.04 0.51 -1.07
N ASP A 35 9.94 1.45 -0.83
CA ASP A 35 11.14 1.66 -1.66
C ASP A 35 12.27 0.67 -1.38
N SER A 36 12.22 -0.08 -0.27
CA SER A 36 13.19 -1.15 0.01
C SER A 36 12.75 -2.47 -0.59
N ASP A 37 11.74 -3.10 0.01
CA ASP A 37 11.40 -4.51 -0.27
C ASP A 37 10.54 -4.63 -1.53
N LEU A 38 9.85 -3.55 -1.90
CA LEU A 38 8.89 -3.52 -3.00
C LEU A 38 9.29 -2.54 -4.11
N ALA A 39 10.57 -2.16 -4.22
CA ALA A 39 11.05 -1.13 -5.16
C ALA A 39 10.52 -1.30 -6.60
N THR A 40 10.54 -2.53 -7.12
CA THR A 40 10.02 -2.84 -8.47
C THR A 40 8.51 -2.62 -8.59
N VAL A 41 7.75 -3.01 -7.56
CA VAL A 41 6.30 -2.84 -7.50
C VAL A 41 5.96 -1.36 -7.31
N THR A 42 6.71 -0.63 -6.48
CA THR A 42 6.58 0.80 -6.28
C THR A 42 6.80 1.56 -7.59
N ARG A 43 7.88 1.25 -8.32
CA ARG A 43 8.15 1.84 -9.65
C ARG A 43 7.04 1.53 -10.66
N PHE A 44 6.51 0.30 -10.65
CA PHE A 44 5.36 -0.06 -11.48
C PHE A 44 4.15 0.83 -11.20
N LYS A 45 3.79 1.02 -9.92
CA LYS A 45 2.65 1.84 -9.49
C LYS A 45 2.85 3.32 -9.85
N GLN A 46 4.04 3.86 -9.59
CA GLN A 46 4.40 5.25 -9.91
C GLN A 46 4.34 5.55 -11.41
N GLY A 47 4.60 4.54 -12.27
CA GLY A 47 4.54 4.67 -13.72
C GLY A 47 3.17 5.08 -14.29
N PHE A 48 2.09 4.99 -13.51
CA PHE A 48 0.75 5.43 -13.93
C PHE A 48 0.46 6.92 -13.68
N GLY A 49 1.40 7.67 -13.09
CA GLY A 49 1.28 9.11 -12.89
C GLY A 49 0.38 9.54 -11.73
N GLY A 50 0.15 8.66 -10.75
CA GLY A 50 -0.55 9.00 -9.51
C GLY A 50 0.36 9.66 -8.46
N GLU A 51 -0.23 10.03 -7.32
CA GLU A 51 0.47 10.66 -6.20
C GLU A 51 0.73 9.66 -5.07
N ALA A 52 1.89 9.78 -4.42
CA ALA A 52 2.18 9.07 -3.18
C ALA A 52 1.58 9.85 -2.01
N ILE A 53 0.58 9.26 -1.35
CA ILE A 53 -0.08 9.85 -0.18
C ILE A 53 0.45 9.17 1.08
N ASP A 54 1.07 9.95 1.95
CA ASP A 54 1.42 9.52 3.30
C ASP A 54 0.24 9.79 4.24
N PHE A 55 -0.42 8.73 4.69
CA PHE A 55 -1.53 8.81 5.64
C PHE A 55 -1.06 8.98 7.09
N GLY A 56 0.25 9.04 7.33
CA GLY A 56 0.86 9.02 8.65
C GLY A 56 0.92 7.61 9.25
N GLY A 57 1.53 7.54 10.42
CA GLY A 57 1.60 6.31 11.19
C GLY A 57 0.26 5.92 11.83
N SER A 58 0.22 4.71 12.38
CA SER A 58 -0.84 4.32 13.31
C SER A 58 -0.51 4.87 14.70
N TYR A 59 -1.54 5.32 15.42
CA TYR A 59 -1.41 5.83 16.78
C TYR A 59 -2.16 4.92 17.75
N ASP A 60 -1.50 4.57 18.86
CA ASP A 60 -2.12 3.80 19.92
C ASP A 60 -2.81 4.75 20.92
N MET A 61 -4.11 4.57 21.13
CA MET A 61 -4.82 5.23 22.24
C MET A 61 -4.65 4.38 23.51
N ILE A 62 -3.83 4.86 24.43
CA ILE A 62 -3.50 4.11 25.66
C ILE A 62 -4.63 4.27 26.67
N LEU A 63 -5.49 3.26 26.79
CA LEU A 63 -6.60 3.24 27.76
C LEU A 63 -6.14 2.93 29.19
N ASN A 64 -5.12 2.08 29.35
CA ASN A 64 -4.53 1.76 30.66
C ASN A 64 -3.00 1.74 30.55
N PRO A 65 -2.29 2.69 31.19
CA PRO A 65 -0.84 2.80 31.09
C PRO A 65 -0.07 1.58 31.60
N ILE A 66 -0.56 0.92 32.65
CA ILE A 66 0.13 -0.22 33.29
C ILE A 66 0.11 -1.43 32.33
N TRP A 67 -1.05 -1.75 31.77
CA TRP A 67 -1.19 -2.85 30.81
C TRP A 67 -0.44 -2.59 29.50
N TYR A 68 -0.47 -1.35 29.02
CA TYR A 68 0.27 -0.98 27.81
C TYR A 68 1.79 -1.09 28.01
N TRP A 69 2.28 -0.68 29.19
CA TRP A 69 3.68 -0.85 29.55
C TRP A 69 4.09 -2.33 29.62
N LEU A 70 3.29 -3.17 30.29
CA LEU A 70 3.55 -4.62 30.38
C LEU A 70 3.53 -5.30 29.01
N TYR A 71 2.56 -4.95 28.16
CA TYR A 71 2.48 -5.43 26.78
C TYR A 71 3.73 -5.06 25.98
N ASN A 72 4.18 -3.80 26.07
CA ASN A 72 5.37 -3.34 25.36
C ASN A 72 6.65 -4.00 25.86
N ALA A 73 6.78 -4.23 27.16
CA ALA A 73 7.89 -4.97 27.75
C ALA A 73 7.94 -6.41 27.22
N ALA A 74 6.80 -7.11 27.23
CA ALA A 74 6.68 -8.47 26.69
C ALA A 74 6.95 -8.53 25.18
N ARG A 75 6.43 -7.58 24.41
CA ARG A 75 6.66 -7.47 22.95
C ARG A 75 8.15 -7.29 22.62
N LYS A 76 8.87 -6.49 23.42
CA LYS A 76 10.31 -6.26 23.22
C LYS A 76 11.16 -7.49 23.54
N TRP A 77 10.78 -8.29 24.54
CA TRP A 77 11.48 -9.53 24.90
C TRP A 77 11.31 -10.67 23.88
N LYS A 78 10.22 -10.65 23.10
CA LYS A 78 9.93 -11.67 22.09
C LYS A 78 10.66 -11.42 20.75
N LYS A 79 11.28 -10.25 20.59
CA LYS A 79 11.99 -9.83 19.38
C LYS A 79 13.48 -10.06 19.55
#